data_AF-A0A0D0D1B4-F1
#
_entry.id   AF-A0A0D0D1B4-F1
#
_cell.length_a   1.000
_cell.length_b   1.000
_cell.length_c   1.000
_cell.angle_alpha   90.00
_cell.angle_beta   90.00
_cell.angle_gamma   90.00
#
_symmetry.space_group_name_H-M   'P 1'
#
loop_
_entity.id
_entity.type
_entity.pdbx_description
1 polymer ?
#
loop_
_entity_poly.entity_id
_entity_poly.type
_entity_poly.pdbx_seq_one_letter_code
_entity_poly.pdbx_strand_id
1 'polypeptide(L)'
;MADPNLEAPPNYASPEFEIIHEGLRCRYHEDDQQATEHLLTTWQADRTNRITTWNAQKKVEARAAEEANQACRLQEEEEELLANEEAERKQREVEKKKPKMNTFTPGLLVADVLIHPPSQYALQKLSMFNYVEMWYFSLAGCLDAAKHHDRSHADNTFGISKVDDHLTVRSIASIRASCHALPDRELPFSEFVKAKNCFLEHTKKANWPVTNLDALTKIFWFLETHPTLQLPLGEKIILTYALCVCHDWHQELKVG
;
A
#
# COMPACT_ATOMS: atom_id res chain seq x y z
N MET A 1 -11.05 44.46 40.26
CA MET A 1 -12.00 44.83 41.33
C MET A 1 -11.35 44.49 42.67
N ALA A 2 -11.45 45.37 43.66
CA ALA A 2 -10.93 45.12 45.01
C ALA A 2 -11.85 44.10 45.74
N ASP A 3 -11.27 43.30 46.63
CA ASP A 3 -12.01 42.28 47.41
C ASP A 3 -12.91 42.96 48.45
N PRO A 4 -14.26 42.85 48.34
CA PRO A 4 -15.19 43.47 49.28
C PRO A 4 -15.08 42.90 50.71
N ASN A 5 -14.44 41.73 50.88
CA ASN A 5 -14.19 41.14 52.19
C ASN A 5 -13.21 41.98 53.02
N LEU A 6 -12.37 42.78 52.37
CA LEU A 6 -11.34 43.61 53.01
C LEU A 6 -11.81 45.04 53.33
N GLU A 7 -13.05 45.40 52.97
CA GLU A 7 -13.58 46.76 53.24
C GLU A 7 -14.02 46.93 54.71
N ALA A 8 -13.58 48.03 55.33
CA ALA A 8 -13.99 48.47 56.66
C ALA A 8 -15.19 49.43 56.60
N PRO A 9 -16.06 49.47 57.63
CA PRO A 9 -17.20 50.38 57.66
C PRO A 9 -16.75 51.86 57.68
N PRO A 10 -17.39 52.72 56.87
CA PRO A 10 -17.19 54.16 56.96
C PRO A 10 -17.57 54.70 58.35
N ASN A 11 -16.88 55.74 58.81
CA ASN A 11 -17.22 56.39 60.08
C ASN A 11 -18.43 57.32 59.89
N TYR A 12 -19.63 56.76 60.07
CA TYR A 12 -20.90 57.49 59.92
C TYR A 12 -21.15 58.54 61.01
N ALA A 13 -20.37 58.55 62.10
CA ALA A 13 -20.40 59.61 63.12
C ALA A 13 -19.49 60.81 62.77
N SER A 14 -18.81 60.78 61.62
CA SER A 14 -17.98 61.89 61.13
C SER A 14 -18.86 63.06 60.67
N PRO A 15 -18.44 64.33 60.87
CA PRO A 15 -19.17 65.51 60.39
C PRO A 15 -19.44 65.52 58.87
N GLU A 16 -18.76 64.66 58.10
CA GLU A 16 -19.00 64.45 56.67
C GLU A 16 -20.40 63.90 56.35
N PHE A 17 -21.05 63.23 57.31
CA PHE A 17 -22.39 62.63 57.15
C PHE A 17 -23.51 63.48 57.78
N GLU A 18 -23.21 64.67 58.34
CA GLU A 18 -24.19 65.52 59.04
C GLU A 18 -25.38 65.92 58.15
N ILE A 19 -25.13 66.16 56.85
CA ILE A 19 -26.19 66.48 55.88
C ILE A 19 -27.20 65.31 55.73
N ILE A 20 -26.71 64.08 55.81
CA ILE A 20 -27.53 62.87 55.70
C ILE A 20 -28.29 62.63 57.00
N HIS A 21 -27.65 62.88 58.16
CA HIS A 21 -28.29 62.85 59.47
C HIS A 21 -29.44 63.87 59.57
N GLU A 22 -29.21 65.13 59.18
CA GLU A 22 -30.23 66.17 59.17
C GLU A 22 -31.42 65.80 58.27
N GLY A 23 -31.15 65.21 57.11
CA GLY A 23 -32.19 64.70 56.21
C GLY A 23 -33.04 63.58 56.81
N LEU A 24 -32.45 62.70 57.64
CA LEU A 24 -33.15 61.63 58.35
C LEU A 24 -33.94 62.17 59.55
N ARG A 25 -33.37 63.11 60.31
CA ARG A 25 -34.07 63.83 61.40
C ARG A 25 -35.35 64.52 60.89
N CYS A 26 -35.26 65.27 59.80
CA CYS A 26 -36.39 66.04 59.27
C CYS A 26 -37.49 65.18 58.64
N ARG A 27 -37.16 64.06 58.00
CA ARG A 27 -38.14 63.22 57.28
C ARG A 27 -38.70 62.07 58.09
N TYR A 28 -37.91 61.48 58.97
CA TYR A 28 -38.26 60.25 59.67
C TYR A 28 -38.30 60.41 61.21
N HIS A 29 -37.99 61.61 61.72
CA HIS A 29 -37.90 61.92 63.16
C HIS A 29 -36.92 61.01 63.93
N GLU A 30 -35.85 60.58 63.25
CA GLU A 30 -34.79 59.77 63.82
C GLU A 30 -33.80 60.64 64.62
N ASP A 31 -33.26 60.13 65.73
CA ASP A 31 -32.11 60.74 66.40
C ASP A 31 -30.77 60.38 65.72
N ASP A 32 -29.67 61.00 66.12
CA ASP A 32 -28.35 60.76 65.49
C ASP A 32 -27.82 59.35 65.63
N GLN A 33 -28.19 58.69 66.72
CA GLN A 33 -27.81 57.31 66.95
C GLN A 33 -28.60 56.39 66.00
N GLN A 34 -29.89 56.64 65.85
CA GLN A 34 -30.76 55.94 64.90
C GLN A 34 -30.34 56.17 63.44
N ALA A 35 -29.95 57.39 63.07
CA ALA A 35 -29.42 57.71 61.74
C ALA A 35 -28.10 56.97 61.45
N THR A 36 -27.18 56.92 62.42
CA THR A 36 -25.93 56.17 62.32
C THR A 36 -26.18 54.67 62.16
N GLU A 37 -27.07 54.11 62.98
CA GLU A 37 -27.45 52.68 62.93
C GLU A 37 -28.14 52.32 61.61
N HIS A 38 -29.01 53.20 61.09
CA HIS A 38 -29.68 53.00 59.80
C HIS A 38 -28.67 53.00 58.64
N LEU A 39 -27.71 53.93 58.64
CA LEU A 39 -26.63 53.97 57.63
C LEU A 39 -25.70 52.76 57.72
N LEU A 40 -25.34 52.35 58.93
CA LEU A 40 -24.52 51.16 59.15
C LEU A 40 -25.23 49.88 58.66
N THR A 41 -26.53 49.76 58.95
CA THR A 41 -27.36 48.61 58.54
C THR A 41 -27.48 48.55 57.01
N THR A 42 -27.70 49.70 56.37
CA THR A 42 -27.78 49.81 54.91
C THR A 42 -26.45 49.45 54.25
N TRP A 43 -25.33 49.92 54.81
CA TRP A 43 -23.99 49.59 54.32
C TRP A 43 -23.64 48.11 54.52
N GLN A 44 -24.01 47.51 55.66
CA GLN A 44 -23.82 46.09 55.91
C GLN A 44 -24.59 45.25 54.90
N ALA A 45 -25.84 45.61 54.60
CA ALA A 45 -26.64 44.92 53.58
C ALA A 45 -26.01 45.01 52.19
N ASP A 46 -25.54 46.20 51.77
CA ASP A 46 -24.82 46.39 50.50
C ASP A 46 -23.52 45.58 50.45
N ARG A 47 -22.71 45.63 51.51
CA ARG A 47 -21.46 44.86 51.62
C ARG A 47 -21.73 43.35 51.56
N THR A 48 -22.75 42.84 52.23
CA THR A 48 -23.14 41.42 52.12
C THR A 48 -23.53 41.05 50.70
N ASN A 49 -24.27 41.91 49.98
CA ASN A 49 -24.60 41.70 48.57
C ASN A 49 -23.36 41.71 47.65
N ARG A 50 -22.40 42.61 47.91
CA ARG A 50 -21.13 42.67 47.16
C ARG A 50 -20.25 41.47 47.42
N ILE A 51 -20.13 41.02 48.68
CA ILE A 51 -19.39 39.81 49.07
C ILE A 51 -20.01 38.56 48.44
N THR A 52 -21.33 38.42 48.49
CA THR A 52 -22.02 37.26 47.90
C THR A 52 -21.84 37.21 46.38
N THR A 53 -21.94 38.35 45.70
CA THR A 53 -21.70 38.47 44.26
C THR A 53 -20.25 38.14 43.91
N TRP A 54 -19.28 38.69 44.65
CA TRP A 54 -17.86 38.43 44.46
C TRP A 54 -17.50 36.95 44.67
N ASN A 55 -17.99 36.35 45.75
CA ASN A 55 -17.77 34.93 46.05
C ASN A 55 -18.42 34.02 44.99
N ALA A 56 -19.58 34.40 44.46
CA ALA A 56 -20.22 33.69 43.36
C ALA A 56 -19.37 33.77 42.07
N GLN A 57 -18.84 34.96 41.73
CA GLN A 57 -17.94 35.15 40.59
C GLN A 57 -16.67 34.32 40.74
N LYS A 58 -16.02 34.34 41.92
CA LYS A 58 -14.81 33.56 42.17
C LYS A 58 -15.03 32.04 42.04
N LYS A 59 -16.20 31.54 42.45
CA LYS A 59 -16.57 30.13 42.23
C LYS A 59 -16.82 29.78 40.77
N VAL A 60 -17.26 30.73 39.95
CA VAL A 60 -17.42 30.53 38.50
C VAL A 60 -16.07 30.54 37.81
N GLU A 61 -15.21 31.51 38.13
CA GLU A 61 -13.82 31.58 37.61
C GLU A 61 -13.02 30.32 37.98
N ALA A 62 -13.11 29.85 39.22
CA ALA A 62 -12.42 28.64 39.65
C ALA A 62 -12.91 27.38 38.91
N ARG A 63 -14.23 27.27 38.68
CA ARG A 63 -14.80 26.16 37.89
C ARG A 63 -14.37 26.23 36.43
N ALA A 64 -14.43 27.41 35.81
CA ALA A 64 -13.99 27.61 34.43
C ALA A 64 -12.49 27.31 34.26
N ALA A 65 -11.65 27.68 35.23
CA ALA A 65 -10.21 27.36 35.21
C ALA A 65 -9.95 25.86 35.34
N GLU A 66 -10.69 25.16 36.20
CA GLU A 66 -10.59 23.71 36.35
C GLU A 66 -11.06 22.98 35.09
N GLU A 67 -12.19 23.38 34.51
CA GLU A 67 -12.70 22.84 33.24
C GLU A 67 -11.72 23.07 32.08
N ALA A 68 -11.11 24.27 32.00
CA ALA A 68 -10.09 24.56 30.99
C ALA A 68 -8.82 23.70 31.17
N ASN A 69 -8.37 23.48 32.40
CA ASN A 69 -7.25 22.59 32.67
C ASN A 69 -7.57 21.13 32.30
N GLN A 70 -8.78 20.66 32.60
CA GLN A 70 -9.22 19.32 32.23
C GLN A 70 -9.31 19.16 30.71
N ALA A 71 -9.87 20.15 30.01
CA ALA A 71 -9.92 20.15 28.55
C ALA A 71 -8.52 20.14 27.92
N CYS A 72 -7.58 20.92 28.45
CA CYS A 72 -6.20 20.95 27.99
C CYS A 72 -5.51 19.58 28.15
N ARG A 73 -5.72 18.92 29.31
CA ARG A 73 -5.16 17.58 29.56
C ARG A 73 -5.74 16.51 28.63
N LEU A 74 -7.05 16.55 28.39
CA LEU A 74 -7.70 15.62 27.46
C LEU A 74 -7.22 15.82 26.02
N GLN A 75 -7.01 17.06 25.60
CA GLN A 75 -6.47 17.36 24.28
C GLN A 75 -5.03 16.86 24.13
N GLU A 76 -4.19 17.06 25.15
CA GLU A 76 -2.81 16.56 25.16
C GLU A 76 -2.76 15.02 25.09
N GLU A 77 -3.64 14.33 25.84
CA GLU A 77 -3.75 12.87 25.81
C GLU A 77 -4.26 12.36 24.44
N GLU A 78 -5.21 13.05 23.81
CA GLU A 78 -5.70 12.72 22.47
C GLU A 78 -4.60 12.93 21.40
N GLU A 79 -3.85 14.04 21.48
CA GLU A 79 -2.72 14.31 20.57
C GLU A 79 -1.60 13.25 20.74
N GLU A 80 -1.29 12.84 21.97
CA GLU A 80 -0.31 11.78 22.24
C GLU A 80 -0.77 10.44 21.66
N LEU A 81 -2.05 10.09 21.82
CA LEU A 81 -2.63 8.86 21.29
C LEU A 81 -2.58 8.84 19.76
N LEU A 82 -2.95 9.95 19.11
CA LEU A 82 -2.87 10.09 17.65
C LEU A 82 -1.41 9.99 17.15
N ALA A 83 -0.46 10.62 17.84
CA ALA A 83 0.96 10.54 17.50
C ALA A 83 1.50 9.10 17.63
N ASN A 84 1.09 8.38 18.67
CA ASN A 84 1.46 6.98 18.88
C ASN A 84 0.86 6.06 17.81
N GLU A 85 -0.42 6.23 17.45
CA GLU A 85 -1.04 5.47 16.36
C GLU A 85 -0.37 5.74 15.00
N GLU A 86 0.01 6.99 14.72
CA GLU A 86 0.73 7.35 13.50
C GLU A 86 2.14 6.73 13.49
N ALA A 87 2.85 6.76 14.61
CA ALA A 87 4.15 6.13 14.77
C ALA A 87 4.07 4.61 14.58
N GLU A 88 3.07 3.96 15.15
CA GLU A 88 2.86 2.51 14.99
C GLU A 88 2.52 2.16 13.54
N ARG A 89 1.68 2.97 12.88
CA ARG A 89 1.38 2.81 11.45
C ARG A 89 2.65 2.93 10.60
N LYS A 90 3.48 3.95 10.86
CA LYS A 90 4.77 4.15 10.18
C LYS A 90 5.69 2.95 10.40
N GLN A 91 5.79 2.43 11.62
CA GLN A 91 6.59 1.22 11.90
C GLN A 91 6.07 -0.01 11.14
N ARG A 92 4.76 -0.26 11.17
CA ARG A 92 4.13 -1.38 10.43
C ARG A 92 4.37 -1.26 8.92
N GLU A 93 4.37 -0.05 8.36
CA GLU A 93 4.72 0.17 6.95
C GLU A 93 6.19 -0.12 6.65
N VAL A 94 7.10 0.33 7.52
CA VAL A 94 8.53 0.04 7.39
C VAL A 94 8.80 -1.46 7.47
N GLU A 95 8.12 -2.17 8.37
CA GLU A 95 8.24 -3.63 8.49
C GLU A 95 7.68 -4.37 7.27
N LYS A 96 6.54 -3.93 6.72
CA LYS A 96 6.01 -4.49 5.46
C LYS A 96 6.94 -4.26 4.27
N LYS A 97 7.69 -3.14 4.26
CA LYS A 97 8.65 -2.79 3.20
C LYS A 97 9.99 -3.49 3.36
N LYS A 98 10.30 -4.11 4.52
CA LYS A 98 11.52 -4.90 4.67
C LYS A 98 11.44 -6.11 3.72
N PRO A 99 12.43 -6.30 2.83
CA PRO A 99 12.43 -7.45 1.94
C PRO A 99 12.43 -8.71 2.79
N LYS A 100 11.35 -9.49 2.69
CA LYS A 100 11.23 -10.79 3.35
C LYS A 100 12.25 -11.71 2.69
N MET A 101 13.31 -12.05 3.42
CA MET A 101 14.27 -13.03 2.95
C MET A 101 13.57 -14.38 2.92
N ASN A 102 13.43 -14.96 1.72
CA ASN A 102 12.92 -16.32 1.60
C ASN A 102 13.88 -17.28 2.32
N THR A 103 13.32 -18.17 3.13
CA THR A 103 14.08 -19.24 3.77
C THR A 103 14.41 -20.33 2.75
N PHE A 104 15.61 -20.92 2.81
CA PHE A 104 15.94 -22.07 1.99
C PHE A 104 15.11 -23.29 2.42
N THR A 105 14.77 -24.16 1.48
CA THR A 105 14.12 -25.44 1.80
C THR A 105 15.19 -26.46 2.17
N PRO A 106 15.30 -26.92 3.43
CA PRO A 106 16.33 -27.87 3.82
C PRO A 106 16.18 -29.19 3.04
N GLY A 107 17.27 -29.65 2.42
CA GLY A 107 17.28 -30.90 1.62
C GLY A 107 17.05 -30.73 0.12
N LEU A 108 16.73 -29.52 -0.36
CA LEU A 108 16.80 -29.21 -1.80
C LEU A 108 18.25 -28.94 -2.17
N LEU A 109 18.87 -29.86 -2.91
CA LEU A 109 20.19 -29.64 -3.51
C LEU A 109 20.06 -28.57 -4.60
N VAL A 110 20.99 -27.62 -4.60
CA VAL A 110 21.18 -26.75 -5.77
C VAL A 110 21.57 -27.67 -6.92
N ALA A 111 20.86 -27.60 -8.05
CA ALA A 111 21.19 -28.42 -9.19
C ALA A 111 22.64 -28.16 -9.61
N ASP A 112 23.44 -29.23 -9.79
CA ASP A 112 24.84 -29.14 -10.21
C ASP A 112 25.02 -28.52 -11.61
N VAL A 113 23.93 -28.37 -12.35
CA VAL A 113 23.89 -27.77 -13.69
C VAL A 113 23.05 -26.50 -13.66
N LEU A 114 23.66 -25.38 -14.07
CA LEU A 114 22.95 -24.14 -14.33
C LEU A 114 22.07 -24.30 -15.57
N ILE A 115 20.79 -24.59 -15.35
CA ILE A 115 19.79 -24.63 -16.42
C ILE A 115 19.26 -23.21 -16.62
N HIS A 116 19.71 -22.55 -17.68
CA HIS A 116 19.14 -21.26 -18.08
C HIS A 116 17.70 -21.48 -18.60
N PRO A 117 16.70 -20.77 -18.06
CA PRO A 117 15.33 -20.89 -18.55
C PRO A 117 15.20 -20.28 -19.97
N PRO A 118 14.21 -20.73 -20.75
CA PRO A 118 13.82 -20.05 -21.99
C PRO A 118 13.42 -18.59 -21.75
N SER A 119 13.38 -17.80 -22.81
CA SER A 119 12.99 -16.38 -22.73
C SER A 119 11.57 -16.18 -22.17
N GLN A 120 11.34 -15.07 -21.47
CA GLN A 120 10.00 -14.72 -20.97
C GLN A 120 8.99 -14.59 -22.12
N TYR A 121 9.44 -14.11 -23.29
CA TYR A 121 8.66 -14.11 -24.53
C TYR A 121 8.16 -15.51 -24.90
N ALA A 122 9.05 -16.51 -24.91
CA ALA A 122 8.68 -17.88 -25.25
C ALA A 122 7.74 -18.49 -24.21
N LEU A 123 8.01 -18.26 -22.92
CA LEU A 123 7.15 -18.73 -21.83
C LEU A 123 5.75 -18.10 -21.87
N GLN A 124 5.64 -16.80 -22.19
CA GLN A 124 4.34 -16.14 -22.33
C GLN A 124 3.57 -16.64 -23.56
N LYS A 125 4.25 -16.90 -24.68
CA LYS A 125 3.64 -17.53 -25.85
C LYS A 125 3.10 -18.91 -25.49
N LEU A 126 3.89 -19.71 -24.78
CA LEU A 126 3.53 -21.06 -24.34
C LEU A 126 2.32 -21.06 -23.38
N SER A 127 2.23 -20.12 -22.44
CA SER A 127 1.08 -20.02 -21.53
C SER A 127 -0.21 -19.61 -22.22
N MET A 128 -0.11 -18.94 -23.36
CA MET A 128 -1.24 -18.54 -24.20
C MET A 128 -1.51 -19.54 -25.35
N PHE A 129 -0.92 -20.73 -25.31
CA PHE A 129 -1.02 -21.76 -26.37
C PHE A 129 -0.63 -21.23 -27.76
N ASN A 130 0.17 -20.16 -27.84
CA ASN A 130 0.66 -19.62 -29.10
C ASN A 130 1.83 -20.47 -29.61
N TYR A 131 1.94 -20.55 -30.93
CA TYR A 131 3.15 -21.03 -31.58
C TYR A 131 4.37 -20.19 -31.15
N VAL A 132 5.47 -20.90 -30.88
CA VAL A 132 6.77 -20.35 -30.53
C VAL A 132 7.85 -21.25 -31.16
N GLU A 133 8.87 -20.62 -31.75
CA GLU A 133 9.96 -21.35 -32.40
C GLU A 133 10.75 -22.20 -31.39
N MET A 134 11.11 -23.42 -31.82
CA MET A 134 11.84 -24.39 -31.01
C MET A 134 13.22 -23.87 -30.60
N TRP A 135 13.79 -22.93 -31.37
CA TRP A 135 15.05 -22.26 -31.06
C TRP A 135 15.09 -21.67 -29.64
N TYR A 136 13.99 -21.12 -29.12
CA TYR A 136 13.94 -20.54 -27.78
C TYR A 136 14.20 -21.56 -26.65
N PHE A 137 13.97 -22.84 -26.93
CA PHE A 137 14.17 -23.95 -26.00
C PHE A 137 15.49 -24.67 -26.23
N SER A 138 16.27 -24.26 -27.24
CA SER A 138 17.63 -24.73 -27.47
C SER A 138 18.61 -24.08 -26.48
N LEU A 139 19.81 -24.65 -26.34
CA LEU A 139 20.87 -24.06 -25.52
C LEU A 139 21.20 -22.62 -25.97
N ALA A 140 21.25 -22.38 -27.28
CA ALA A 140 21.51 -21.05 -27.83
C ALA A 140 20.41 -20.04 -27.44
N GLY A 141 19.14 -20.45 -27.53
CA GLY A 141 18.01 -19.63 -27.12
C GLY A 141 17.99 -19.33 -25.63
N CYS A 142 18.24 -20.32 -24.78
CA CYS A 142 18.33 -20.13 -23.33
C CYS A 142 19.51 -19.24 -22.92
N LEU A 143 20.66 -19.35 -23.59
CA LEU A 143 21.81 -18.48 -23.35
C LEU A 143 21.57 -17.05 -23.84
N ASP A 144 20.90 -16.86 -24.98
CA ASP A 144 20.47 -15.53 -25.44
C ASP A 144 19.51 -14.91 -24.42
N ALA A 145 18.52 -15.68 -23.96
CA ALA A 145 17.59 -15.25 -22.91
C ALA A 145 18.33 -14.82 -21.64
N ALA A 146 19.28 -15.63 -21.14
CA ALA A 146 20.07 -15.31 -19.95
C ALA A 146 20.83 -13.99 -20.09
N LYS A 147 21.47 -13.73 -21.25
CA LYS A 147 22.17 -12.47 -21.52
C LYS A 147 21.27 -11.24 -21.44
N HIS A 148 20.02 -11.37 -21.86
CA HIS A 148 19.05 -10.27 -21.82
C HIS A 148 18.28 -10.22 -20.49
N HIS A 149 18.23 -11.32 -19.73
CA HIS A 149 17.58 -11.42 -18.42
C HIS A 149 18.32 -10.59 -17.35
N ASP A 150 19.65 -10.59 -17.35
CA ASP A 150 20.45 -9.76 -16.43
C ASP A 150 20.27 -8.26 -16.67
N ARG A 151 19.93 -7.85 -17.91
CA ARG A 151 19.51 -6.46 -18.20
C ARG A 151 18.08 -6.18 -17.74
N SER A 152 17.17 -7.14 -17.83
CA SER A 152 15.75 -6.98 -17.53
C SER A 152 15.43 -6.81 -16.05
N HIS A 153 16.29 -7.24 -15.12
CA HIS A 153 16.07 -6.98 -13.69
C HIS A 153 16.35 -5.52 -13.30
N ALA A 154 17.10 -4.79 -14.16
CA ALA A 154 17.32 -3.35 -14.05
C ALA A 154 16.35 -2.53 -14.93
N ASP A 155 15.75 -3.16 -15.95
CA ASP A 155 14.93 -2.47 -16.93
C ASP A 155 13.43 -2.69 -16.64
N ASN A 156 12.86 -1.82 -15.79
CA ASN A 156 11.41 -1.63 -15.58
C ASN A 156 10.72 -1.05 -16.83
N THR A 157 11.13 -1.46 -18.02
CA THR A 157 10.60 -0.94 -19.26
C THR A 157 9.39 -1.77 -19.67
N PHE A 158 8.23 -1.11 -19.59
CA PHE A 158 6.94 -1.67 -19.98
C PHE A 158 6.52 -1.14 -21.35
N GLY A 159 5.96 -2.03 -22.17
CA GLY A 159 5.30 -1.68 -23.42
C GLY A 159 3.79 -1.65 -23.24
N ILE A 160 3.12 -0.78 -24.00
CA ILE A 160 1.66 -0.79 -24.15
C ILE A 160 1.33 -1.62 -25.38
N SER A 161 0.48 -2.64 -25.22
CA SER A 161 0.03 -3.53 -26.30
C SER A 161 -1.49 -3.64 -26.32
N LYS A 162 -2.08 -3.73 -27.52
CA LYS A 162 -3.52 -3.93 -27.70
C LYS A 162 -3.85 -5.42 -27.71
N VAL A 163 -4.75 -5.86 -26.84
CA VAL A 163 -5.26 -7.24 -26.76
C VAL A 163 -6.78 -7.15 -26.67
N ASP A 164 -7.49 -7.75 -27.62
CA ASP A 164 -8.97 -7.80 -27.67
C ASP A 164 -9.62 -6.43 -27.41
N ASP A 165 -9.15 -5.41 -28.14
CA ASP A 165 -9.57 -4.01 -28.03
C ASP A 165 -9.25 -3.27 -26.72
N HIS A 166 -8.54 -3.91 -25.79
CA HIS A 166 -8.02 -3.27 -24.57
C HIS A 166 -6.51 -2.97 -24.67
N LEU A 167 -6.09 -1.83 -24.10
CA LEU A 167 -4.67 -1.53 -23.92
C LEU A 167 -4.17 -2.20 -22.63
N THR A 168 -3.16 -3.04 -22.76
CA THR A 168 -2.52 -3.72 -21.63
C THR A 168 -1.06 -3.31 -21.53
N VAL A 169 -0.61 -3.04 -20.31
CA VAL A 169 0.79 -2.77 -19.99
C VAL A 169 1.47 -4.10 -19.68
N ARG A 170 2.55 -4.43 -20.39
CA ARG A 170 3.29 -5.68 -20.20
C ARG A 170 4.79 -5.40 -20.25
N SER A 171 5.59 -6.22 -19.59
CA SER A 171 7.06 -6.12 -19.67
C SER A 171 7.53 -6.30 -21.11
N ILE A 172 8.47 -5.47 -21.58
CA ILE A 172 9.03 -5.62 -22.93
C ILE A 172 9.65 -7.01 -23.13
N ALA A 173 10.26 -7.59 -22.09
CA ALA A 173 10.86 -8.92 -22.15
C ALA A 173 9.85 -10.04 -22.48
N SER A 174 8.56 -9.79 -22.20
CA SER A 174 7.46 -10.72 -22.48
C SER A 174 6.91 -10.58 -23.92
N ILE A 175 7.09 -9.42 -24.56
CA ILE A 175 6.53 -9.12 -25.89
C ILE A 175 7.60 -9.21 -27.00
N ARG A 176 8.86 -8.94 -26.67
CA ARG A 176 9.94 -8.81 -27.66
C ARG A 176 10.55 -10.16 -28.01
N ALA A 177 10.39 -10.56 -29.27
CA ALA A 177 11.14 -11.67 -29.85
C ALA A 177 12.64 -11.34 -29.97
N SER A 178 13.49 -12.36 -29.82
CA SER A 178 14.92 -12.22 -30.06
C SER A 178 15.19 -12.04 -31.56
N CYS A 179 16.11 -11.14 -31.92
CA CYS A 179 16.55 -10.98 -33.30
C CYS A 179 17.42 -12.16 -33.79
N HIS A 180 17.84 -13.03 -32.87
CA HIS A 180 18.59 -14.25 -33.17
C HIS A 180 17.69 -15.49 -33.31
N ALA A 181 16.38 -15.34 -33.09
CA ALA A 181 15.45 -16.44 -33.19
C ALA A 181 15.43 -17.02 -34.61
N LEU A 182 15.70 -18.31 -34.72
CA LEU A 182 15.67 -19.05 -35.99
C LEU A 182 14.32 -19.75 -36.14
N PRO A 183 13.71 -19.75 -37.34
CA PRO A 183 12.56 -20.59 -37.61
C PRO A 183 12.95 -22.06 -37.58
N ASP A 184 12.02 -22.94 -37.20
CA ASP A 184 12.29 -24.37 -36.99
C ASP A 184 12.95 -25.07 -38.19
N ARG A 185 12.59 -24.69 -39.42
CA ARG A 185 13.17 -25.23 -40.67
C ARG A 185 14.65 -24.86 -40.90
N GLU A 186 15.15 -23.83 -40.21
CA GLU A 186 16.53 -23.34 -40.28
C GLU A 186 17.36 -23.82 -39.07
N LEU A 187 16.71 -24.47 -38.10
CA LEU A 187 17.38 -25.07 -36.95
C LEU A 187 18.01 -26.42 -37.34
N PRO A 188 19.26 -26.72 -36.94
CA PRO A 188 19.82 -28.07 -37.12
C PRO A 188 18.93 -29.12 -36.45
N PHE A 189 18.68 -30.25 -37.11
CA PHE A 189 17.76 -31.27 -36.60
C PHE A 189 18.16 -31.80 -35.22
N SER A 190 19.46 -31.97 -34.98
CA SER A 190 19.99 -32.37 -33.67
C SER A 190 19.69 -31.36 -32.55
N GLU A 191 19.68 -30.06 -32.87
CA GLU A 191 19.29 -29.02 -31.91
C GLU A 191 17.77 -28.96 -31.72
N PHE A 192 16.99 -29.19 -32.76
CA PHE A 192 15.53 -29.31 -32.66
C PHE A 192 15.12 -30.44 -31.70
N VAL A 193 15.70 -31.64 -31.85
CA VAL A 193 15.41 -32.80 -30.98
C VAL A 193 15.80 -32.53 -29.53
N LYS A 194 16.93 -31.84 -29.29
CA LYS A 194 17.34 -31.45 -27.92
C LYS A 194 16.38 -30.40 -27.34
N ALA A 195 16.06 -29.38 -28.11
CA ALA A 195 15.21 -28.27 -27.70
C ALA A 195 13.78 -28.75 -27.38
N LYS A 196 13.26 -29.74 -28.11
CA LYS A 196 11.99 -30.39 -27.82
C LYS A 196 11.87 -30.86 -26.36
N ASN A 197 12.90 -31.48 -25.81
CA ASN A 197 12.84 -31.95 -24.42
C ASN A 197 12.63 -30.78 -23.44
N CYS A 198 13.32 -29.66 -23.69
CA CYS A 198 13.13 -28.43 -22.93
C CYS A 198 11.71 -27.85 -23.15
N PHE A 199 11.21 -27.86 -24.39
CA PHE A 199 9.84 -27.44 -24.70
C PHE A 199 8.79 -28.26 -23.93
N LEU A 200 8.86 -29.60 -23.97
CA LEU A 200 7.91 -30.50 -23.30
C LEU A 200 7.91 -30.34 -21.77
N GLU A 201 9.09 -30.13 -21.18
CA GLU A 201 9.21 -29.80 -19.75
C GLU A 201 8.50 -28.49 -19.41
N HIS A 202 8.63 -27.47 -20.26
CA HIS A 202 7.99 -26.17 -20.03
C HIS A 202 6.49 -26.18 -20.34
N THR A 203 6.00 -26.97 -21.29
CA THR A 203 4.55 -27.14 -21.51
C THR A 203 3.90 -27.84 -20.32
N LYS A 204 4.59 -28.83 -19.74
CA LYS A 204 4.16 -29.49 -18.49
C LYS A 204 4.10 -28.49 -17.33
N LYS A 205 5.14 -27.66 -17.16
CA LYS A 205 5.17 -26.59 -16.13
C LYS A 205 4.10 -25.51 -16.36
N ALA A 206 3.70 -25.28 -17.61
CA ALA A 206 2.61 -24.38 -17.97
C ALA A 206 1.21 -24.99 -17.75
N ASN A 207 1.12 -26.17 -17.12
CA ASN A 207 -0.13 -26.88 -16.81
C ASN A 207 -0.99 -27.17 -18.05
N TRP A 208 -0.35 -27.51 -19.17
CA TRP A 208 -1.09 -27.94 -20.36
C TRP A 208 -1.87 -29.23 -20.09
N PRO A 209 -3.08 -29.40 -20.67
CA PRO A 209 -3.85 -30.62 -20.51
C PRO A 209 -3.05 -31.87 -20.88
N VAL A 210 -3.16 -32.93 -20.08
CA VAL A 210 -2.41 -34.19 -20.28
C VAL A 210 -2.63 -34.76 -21.68
N THR A 211 -3.86 -34.69 -22.20
CA THR A 211 -4.20 -35.12 -23.57
C THR A 211 -3.36 -34.41 -24.63
N ASN A 212 -3.07 -33.11 -24.45
CA ASN A 212 -2.26 -32.34 -25.38
C ASN A 212 -0.77 -32.67 -25.25
N LEU A 213 -0.28 -32.90 -24.03
CA LEU A 213 1.10 -33.36 -23.79
C LEU A 213 1.36 -34.73 -24.41
N ASP A 214 0.40 -35.65 -24.30
CA ASP A 214 0.48 -36.98 -24.92
C ASP A 214 0.49 -36.89 -26.45
N ALA A 215 -0.37 -36.04 -27.02
CA ALA A 215 -0.41 -35.80 -28.46
C ALA A 215 0.91 -35.21 -28.97
N LEU A 216 1.45 -34.20 -28.30
CA LEU A 216 2.76 -33.61 -28.62
C LEU A 216 3.88 -34.64 -28.57
N THR A 217 3.94 -35.43 -27.51
CA THR A 217 4.96 -36.47 -27.35
C THR A 217 4.92 -37.47 -28.51
N LYS A 218 3.71 -37.87 -28.93
CA LYS A 218 3.53 -38.76 -30.09
C LYS A 218 3.97 -38.09 -31.40
N ILE A 219 3.60 -36.83 -31.64
CA ILE A 219 4.02 -36.08 -32.84
C ILE A 219 5.54 -36.06 -32.92
N PHE A 220 6.21 -35.66 -31.84
CA PHE A 220 7.67 -35.60 -31.83
C PHE A 220 8.33 -36.95 -32.02
N TRP A 221 7.79 -38.01 -31.39
CA TRP A 221 8.26 -39.37 -31.63
C TRP A 221 8.18 -39.75 -33.11
N PHE A 222 7.07 -39.42 -33.78
CA PHE A 222 6.92 -39.68 -35.22
C PHE A 222 7.92 -38.87 -36.06
N LEU A 223 8.16 -37.61 -35.72
CA LEU A 223 9.15 -36.77 -36.42
C LEU A 223 10.57 -37.33 -36.28
N GLU A 224 10.93 -37.82 -35.08
CA GLU A 224 12.26 -38.35 -34.75
C GLU A 224 12.53 -39.74 -35.34
N THR A 225 11.48 -40.51 -35.61
CA THR A 225 11.58 -41.90 -36.09
C THR A 225 11.15 -42.06 -37.55
N HIS A 226 10.83 -40.95 -38.23
CA HIS A 226 10.29 -41.00 -39.58
C HIS A 226 11.31 -41.57 -40.59
N PRO A 227 10.93 -42.54 -41.44
CA PRO A 227 11.84 -43.12 -42.43
C PRO A 227 12.49 -42.10 -43.38
N THR A 228 11.79 -40.99 -43.67
CA THR A 228 12.30 -39.87 -44.48
C THR A 228 13.60 -39.28 -43.96
N LEU A 229 13.94 -39.42 -42.67
CA LEU A 229 15.22 -38.97 -42.13
C LEU A 229 16.43 -39.64 -42.81
N GLN A 230 16.25 -40.83 -43.39
CA GLN A 230 17.31 -41.52 -44.14
C GLN A 230 17.52 -40.98 -45.57
N LEU A 231 16.62 -40.14 -46.06
CA LEU A 231 16.71 -39.57 -47.40
C LEU A 231 17.67 -38.36 -47.43
N PRO A 232 18.29 -38.06 -48.59
CA PRO A 232 18.94 -36.77 -48.80
C PRO A 232 17.94 -35.63 -48.53
N LEU A 233 18.32 -34.65 -47.70
CA LEU A 233 17.46 -33.56 -47.21
C LEU A 233 16.29 -34.00 -46.29
N GLY A 234 16.28 -35.24 -45.83
CA GLY A 234 15.24 -35.81 -44.99
C GLY A 234 14.91 -34.97 -43.75
N GLU A 235 15.95 -34.55 -43.02
CA GLU A 235 15.84 -33.65 -41.87
C GLU A 235 15.11 -32.34 -42.21
N LYS A 236 15.45 -31.71 -43.34
CA LYS A 236 14.84 -30.45 -43.77
C LYS A 236 13.36 -30.63 -44.13
N ILE A 237 13.02 -31.76 -44.76
CA ILE A 237 11.62 -32.11 -45.07
C ILE A 237 10.82 -32.27 -43.77
N ILE A 238 11.37 -33.02 -42.80
CA ILE A 238 10.73 -33.25 -41.51
C ILE A 238 10.54 -31.94 -40.73
N LEU A 239 11.56 -31.07 -40.65
CA LEU A 239 11.44 -29.79 -39.96
C LEU A 239 10.44 -28.84 -40.63
N THR A 240 10.37 -28.85 -41.96
CA THR A 240 9.39 -28.06 -42.71
C THR A 240 7.97 -28.56 -42.41
N TYR A 241 7.78 -29.88 -42.42
CA TYR A 241 6.51 -30.49 -42.04
C TYR A 241 6.13 -30.18 -40.59
N ALA A 242 7.07 -30.32 -39.65
CA ALA A 242 6.88 -30.00 -38.24
C ALA A 242 6.44 -28.55 -38.04
N LEU A 243 7.09 -27.60 -38.71
CA LEU A 243 6.71 -26.18 -38.68
C LEU A 243 5.25 -25.97 -39.09
N CYS A 244 4.80 -26.59 -40.19
CA CYS A 244 3.42 -26.48 -40.67
C CYS A 244 2.44 -27.08 -39.67
N VAL A 245 2.65 -28.34 -39.26
CA VAL A 245 1.72 -29.05 -38.36
C VAL A 245 1.64 -28.39 -36.99
N CYS A 246 2.78 -27.96 -36.43
CA CYS A 246 2.78 -27.24 -35.16
C CYS A 246 2.02 -25.92 -35.27
N HIS A 247 2.21 -25.16 -36.35
CA HIS A 247 1.47 -23.91 -36.55
C HIS A 247 -0.05 -24.16 -36.64
N ASP A 248 -0.49 -25.11 -37.45
CA ASP A 248 -1.90 -25.45 -37.61
C ASP A 248 -2.52 -25.92 -36.30
N TRP A 249 -1.83 -26.79 -35.58
CA TRP A 249 -2.27 -27.28 -34.27
C TRP A 249 -2.44 -26.14 -33.25
N HIS A 250 -1.49 -25.21 -33.19
CA HIS A 250 -1.61 -24.04 -32.32
C HIS A 250 -2.73 -23.08 -32.73
N GLN A 251 -3.14 -23.04 -34.00
CA GLN A 251 -4.34 -22.32 -34.41
C GLN A 251 -5.61 -23.02 -33.93
N GLU A 252 -5.70 -24.34 -34.06
CA GLU A 252 -6.85 -25.12 -33.57
C GLU A 252 -7.05 -24.99 -32.05
N LEU A 253 -5.96 -24.98 -31.28
CA LEU A 253 -6.00 -24.78 -29.82
C LEU A 253 -6.63 -23.45 -29.38
N LYS A 254 -6.71 -22.45 -30.26
CA LYS A 254 -7.33 -21.16 -29.95
C LYS A 254 -8.80 -21.07 -30.31
N VAL A 255 -9.30 -21.99 -31.13
CA VAL A 255 -10.68 -21.97 -31.63
C VAL A 255 -11.63 -22.70 -30.67
N GLY A 256 -11.10 -23.58 -29.81
CA GLY A 256 -11.85 -24.27 -28.75
C GLY A 256 -11.80 -23.54 -27.41
#